data_AF-A0A7C8F5X5-F1
#
_entry.id   AF-A0A7C8F5X5-F1
#
_cell.length_a   1.000
_cell.length_b   1.000
_cell.length_c   1.000
_cell.angle_alpha   90.00
_cell.angle_beta   90.00
_cell.angle_gamma   90.00
#
_symmetry.space_group_name_H-M   'P 1'
#
loop_
_entity.id
_entity.type
_entity.pdbx_description
1 polymer ?
#
loop_
_entity_poly.entity_id
_entity_poly.type
_entity_poly.pdbx_seq_one_letter_code
_entity_poly.pdbx_strand_id
1 'polypeptide(L)'
;MNNKSGLGKFLYFFPRLLLVAIFLGFVALTALSNFDVIEPLLFPLHAAQGKIREVSPTIVIGHYPHGSKVRDLKKQGIVVDICLLNPALPQERALIEQLQRFAAREGIEVKNFPLSYLNLGSAENRKSVAQIVEFIRQNPGKKMYIHCYLGRHRVKVVEDELRRLGVIR
;
A
#
# COMPACT_ATOMS: atom_id res chain seq x y z
N MET A 1 59.88 29.45 0.27
CA MET A 1 58.51 29.83 0.67
C MET A 1 57.64 28.59 0.73
N ASN A 2 57.00 28.37 1.88
CA ASN A 2 56.36 27.13 2.32
C ASN A 2 55.00 26.93 1.64
N ASN A 3 54.89 26.01 0.68
CA ASN A 3 53.59 25.53 0.16
C ASN A 3 53.14 24.23 0.86
N LYS A 4 53.26 24.17 2.19
CA LYS A 4 52.83 23.02 3.01
C LYS A 4 51.47 23.22 3.68
N SER A 5 50.84 24.40 3.53
CA SER A 5 49.60 24.73 4.26
C SER A 5 48.33 24.13 3.66
N GLY A 6 48.33 23.79 2.36
CA GLY A 6 47.19 23.19 1.67
C GLY A 6 47.02 21.68 1.92
N LEU A 7 48.13 20.93 1.92
CA LEU A 7 48.10 19.46 2.01
C LEU A 7 47.64 18.96 3.39
N GLY A 8 48.03 19.65 4.46
CA GLY A 8 47.59 19.31 5.82
C GLY A 8 46.11 19.63 6.08
N LYS A 9 45.60 20.72 5.50
CA LYS A 9 44.16 21.03 5.55
C LYS A 9 43.33 20.03 4.74
N PHE A 10 43.83 19.60 3.58
CA PHE A 10 43.20 18.57 2.75
C PHE A 10 43.15 17.21 3.44
N LEU A 11 44.27 16.75 4.04
CA LEU A 11 44.32 15.49 4.81
C LEU A 11 43.39 15.49 6.04
N TYR A 12 43.05 16.66 6.58
CA TYR A 12 42.17 16.79 7.74
C TYR A 12 40.68 16.93 7.36
N PHE A 13 40.39 17.63 6.26
CA PHE A 13 39.02 17.82 5.79
C PHE A 13 38.46 16.59 5.06
N PHE A 14 39.28 15.90 4.27
CA PHE A 14 38.82 14.79 3.44
C PHE A 14 38.23 13.61 4.25
N PRO A 15 38.84 13.14 5.36
CA PRO A 15 38.27 12.07 6.18
C PRO A 15 36.96 12.47 6.85
N ARG A 16 36.81 13.75 7.20
CA ARG A 16 35.57 14.28 7.80
C ARG A 16 34.43 14.34 6.80
N LEU A 17 34.72 14.80 5.58
CA LEU A 17 33.75 14.80 4.48
C LEU A 17 33.32 13.36 4.16
N LEU A 18 34.26 12.42 4.14
CA LEU A 18 33.99 11.00 3.92
C LEU A 18 33.10 10.41 5.04
N LEU A 19 33.40 10.71 6.30
CA LEU A 19 32.58 10.27 7.44
C LEU A 19 31.16 10.83 7.38
N VAL A 20 31.02 12.12 7.02
CA VAL A 20 29.70 12.74 6.82
C VAL A 20 28.97 12.07 5.66
N ALA A 21 29.65 11.80 4.55
CA ALA A 21 29.04 11.10 3.41
C ALA A 21 28.60 9.67 3.75
N ILE A 22 29.41 8.92 4.50
CA ILE A 22 29.06 7.58 4.99
C ILE A 22 27.87 7.66 5.95
N PHE A 23 27.86 8.61 6.87
CA PHE A 23 26.75 8.83 7.79
C PHE A 23 25.46 9.17 7.05
N LEU A 24 25.50 10.12 6.11
CA LEU A 24 24.34 10.46 5.27
C LEU A 24 23.88 9.27 4.42
N GLY A 25 24.81 8.50 3.88
CA GLY A 25 24.51 7.26 3.16
C GLY A 25 23.82 6.23 4.05
N PHE A 26 24.27 6.06 5.29
CA PHE A 26 23.66 5.16 6.26
C PHE A 26 22.26 5.62 6.65
N VAL A 27 22.07 6.93 6.93
CA VAL A 27 20.76 7.53 7.20
C VAL A 27 19.82 7.30 6.02
N ALA A 28 20.26 7.56 4.79
CA ALA A 28 19.47 7.30 3.58
C ALA A 28 19.10 5.81 3.44
N LEU A 29 20.04 4.90 3.69
CA LEU A 29 19.80 3.46 3.62
C LEU A 29 18.76 3.02 4.68
N THR A 30 18.89 3.52 5.91
CA THR A 30 17.92 3.23 6.97
C THR A 30 16.54 3.82 6.68
N ALA A 31 16.47 5.01 6.07
CA ALA A 31 15.21 5.62 5.66
C ALA A 31 14.52 4.83 4.54
N LEU A 32 15.29 4.38 3.53
CA LEU A 32 14.78 3.52 2.47
C LEU A 32 14.32 2.15 2.99
N SER A 33 15.06 1.58 3.96
CA SER A 33 14.70 0.28 4.55
C SER A 33 13.49 0.35 5.48
N ASN A 34 13.22 1.50 6.10
CA ASN A 34 12.08 1.73 6.99
C ASN A 34 11.05 2.65 6.34
N PHE A 35 10.93 2.58 5.01
CA PHE A 35 10.03 3.43 4.24
C PHE A 35 8.60 3.35 4.77
N ASP A 36 8.14 2.21 5.28
CA ASP A 36 6.80 2.05 5.88
C ASP A 36 6.52 2.96 7.09
N VAL A 37 7.55 3.42 7.79
CA VAL A 37 7.43 4.35 8.94
C VAL A 37 7.44 5.81 8.46
N ILE A 38 8.11 6.07 7.33
CA ILE A 38 8.30 7.41 6.76
C ILE A 38 7.20 7.75 5.74
N GLU A 39 6.67 6.76 5.03
CA GLU A 39 5.62 6.89 4.03
C GLU A 39 4.35 7.54 4.59
N PRO A 40 3.92 7.24 5.83
CA PRO A 40 2.82 7.96 6.48
C PRO A 40 3.08 9.46 6.67
N LEU A 41 4.34 9.89 6.69
CA LEU A 41 4.78 11.28 6.83
C LEU A 41 4.98 11.98 5.47
N LEU A 42 4.90 11.24 4.35
CA LEU A 42 4.98 11.80 3.00
C LEU A 42 3.63 12.42 2.61
N PHE A 43 3.43 13.66 3.05
CA PHE A 43 2.23 14.49 2.82
C PHE A 43 1.63 14.41 1.39
N PRO A 44 2.41 14.42 0.29
CA PRO A 44 1.83 14.36 -1.06
C PRO A 44 1.09 13.04 -1.35
N LEU A 45 1.60 11.92 -0.82
CA LEU A 45 1.02 10.59 -1.04
C LEU A 45 -0.30 10.43 -0.29
N HIS A 46 -0.37 10.93 0.95
CA HIS A 46 -1.61 10.95 1.72
C HIS A 46 -2.68 11.87 1.12
N ALA A 47 -2.30 13.06 0.63
CA ALA A 47 -3.22 13.94 -0.08
C ALA A 47 -3.76 13.30 -1.38
N ALA A 48 -2.97 12.41 -2.00
CA ALA A 48 -3.37 11.64 -3.18
C ALA A 48 -4.22 10.40 -2.87
N GLN A 49 -4.44 10.02 -1.61
CA GLN A 49 -5.33 8.90 -1.28
C GLN A 49 -6.79 9.23 -1.62
N GLY A 50 -7.54 8.23 -2.07
CA GLY A 50 -8.99 8.32 -2.25
C GLY A 50 -9.71 8.25 -0.90
N LYS A 51 -10.92 8.82 -0.80
CA LYS A 51 -11.73 8.68 0.41
C LYS A 51 -12.23 7.24 0.56
N ILE A 52 -12.29 6.75 1.80
CA ILE A 52 -13.02 5.52 2.12
C ILE A 52 -14.51 5.78 1.88
N ARG A 53 -15.17 4.91 1.13
CA ARG A 53 -16.58 5.03 0.75
C ARG A 53 -17.29 3.70 0.98
N GLU A 54 -18.41 3.75 1.67
CA GLU A 54 -19.36 2.64 1.73
C GLU A 54 -20.22 2.70 0.45
N VAL A 55 -20.09 1.69 -0.41
CA VAL A 55 -20.82 1.62 -1.69
C VAL A 55 -22.03 0.70 -1.60
N SER A 56 -22.07 -0.16 -0.58
CA SER A 56 -23.25 -0.91 -0.17
C SER A 56 -23.13 -1.26 1.32
N PRO A 57 -24.21 -1.74 1.98
CA PRO A 57 -24.15 -2.13 3.40
C PRO A 57 -23.08 -3.19 3.72
N THR A 58 -22.68 -3.98 2.72
CA THR A 58 -21.68 -5.05 2.86
C THR A 58 -20.36 -4.76 2.15
N ILE A 59 -20.24 -3.66 1.39
CA ILE A 59 -19.02 -3.36 0.61
C ILE A 59 -18.55 -1.94 0.90
N VAL A 60 -17.33 -1.86 1.43
CA VAL A 60 -16.60 -0.64 1.66
C VAL A 60 -15.37 -0.63 0.76
N ILE A 61 -15.01 0.53 0.23
CA ILE A 61 -13.93 0.67 -0.73
C ILE A 61 -12.99 1.80 -0.28
N GLY A 62 -11.67 1.63 -0.41
CA GLY A 62 -10.73 2.69 -0.03
C GLY A 62 -9.26 2.46 -0.40
N HIS A 63 -8.38 3.21 0.28
CA HIS A 63 -6.92 3.14 0.15
C HIS A 63 -6.33 2.06 1.08
N TYR A 64 -5.03 1.81 1.01
CA TYR A 64 -4.39 0.81 1.86
C TYR A 64 -4.54 1.15 3.37
N PRO A 65 -4.97 0.20 4.22
CA PRO A 65 -5.18 0.45 5.64
C PRO A 65 -3.89 0.25 6.43
N HIS A 66 -3.12 1.32 6.65
CA HIS A 66 -1.89 1.25 7.44
C HIS A 66 -2.16 1.01 8.93
N GLY A 67 -1.44 0.04 9.52
CA GLY A 67 -1.29 -0.12 10.98
C GLY A 67 -2.62 -0.13 11.74
N SER A 68 -2.82 0.89 12.58
CA SER A 68 -4.00 1.03 13.46
C SER A 68 -5.32 1.13 12.71
N LYS A 69 -5.31 1.49 11.41
CA LYS A 69 -6.53 1.57 10.60
C LYS A 69 -7.18 0.20 10.38
N VAL A 70 -6.43 -0.90 10.41
CA VAL A 70 -6.99 -2.26 10.31
C VAL A 70 -7.92 -2.55 11.48
N ARG A 71 -7.58 -2.06 12.68
CA ARG A 71 -8.46 -2.14 13.86
C ARG A 71 -9.74 -1.33 13.68
N ASP A 72 -9.65 -0.17 13.04
CA ASP A 72 -10.84 0.63 12.76
C ASP A 72 -11.76 -0.06 11.74
N LEU A 73 -11.20 -0.79 10.76
CA LEU A 73 -12.00 -1.65 9.88
C LEU A 73 -12.76 -2.72 10.68
N LYS A 74 -12.11 -3.36 11.66
CA LYS A 74 -12.77 -4.34 12.54
C LYS A 74 -13.94 -3.72 13.32
N LYS A 75 -13.74 -2.51 13.87
CA LYS A 75 -14.81 -1.77 14.58
C LYS A 75 -15.99 -1.42 13.68
N GLN A 76 -15.75 -1.26 12.38
CA GLN A 76 -16.81 -1.03 11.37
C GLN A 76 -17.53 -2.33 10.95
N GLY A 77 -17.18 -3.47 11.55
CA GLY A 77 -17.78 -4.77 11.27
C GLY A 77 -17.20 -5.48 10.05
N ILE A 78 -16.09 -4.99 9.48
CA ILE A 78 -15.42 -5.64 8.36
C ILE A 78 -14.81 -6.96 8.83
N VAL A 79 -15.07 -8.01 8.06
CA VAL A 79 -14.60 -9.38 8.34
C VAL A 79 -13.68 -9.92 7.25
N VAL A 80 -13.73 -9.34 6.04
CA VAL A 80 -12.84 -9.69 4.93
C VAL A 80 -12.21 -8.45 4.33
N ASP A 81 -10.91 -8.49 4.10
CA ASP A 81 -10.13 -7.49 3.39
C ASP A 81 -9.68 -8.05 2.02
N ILE A 82 -10.16 -7.43 0.95
CA ILE A 82 -9.88 -7.74 -0.45
C ILE A 82 -8.79 -6.80 -0.96
N CYS A 83 -7.57 -7.32 -1.01
CA CYS A 83 -6.37 -6.59 -1.38
C CYS A 83 -6.09 -6.71 -2.89
N LEU A 84 -6.06 -5.57 -3.60
CA LEU A 84 -5.81 -5.51 -5.06
C LEU A 84 -4.33 -5.33 -5.44
N LEU A 85 -3.43 -5.38 -4.46
CA LEU A 85 -1.99 -5.27 -4.66
C LEU A 85 -1.42 -6.49 -5.40
N ASN A 86 -0.38 -6.30 -6.18
CA ASN A 86 0.28 -7.31 -6.99
C ASN A 86 1.53 -7.87 -6.27
N PRO A 87 1.51 -9.14 -5.81
CA PRO A 87 2.64 -9.74 -5.08
C PRO A 87 3.88 -9.96 -5.95
N ALA A 88 3.78 -9.85 -7.28
CA ALA A 88 4.94 -9.90 -8.17
C ALA A 88 5.85 -8.68 -8.03
N LEU A 89 5.35 -7.58 -7.45
CA LEU A 89 6.13 -6.37 -7.21
C LEU A 89 6.67 -6.39 -5.76
N PRO A 90 7.99 -6.34 -5.55
CA PRO A 90 8.59 -6.46 -4.22
C PRO A 90 8.01 -5.50 -3.17
N GLN A 91 7.75 -4.24 -3.57
CA GLN A 91 7.17 -3.23 -2.71
C GLN A 91 5.72 -3.54 -2.32
N GLU A 92 4.90 -4.03 -3.25
CA GLU A 92 3.51 -4.39 -2.96
C GLU A 92 3.42 -5.69 -2.17
N ARG A 93 4.37 -6.62 -2.37
CA ARG A 93 4.50 -7.84 -1.56
C ARG A 93 4.74 -7.53 -0.09
N ALA A 94 5.69 -6.64 0.22
CA ALA A 94 5.96 -6.24 1.61
C ALA A 94 4.71 -5.66 2.30
N LEU A 95 3.93 -4.85 1.59
CA LEU A 95 2.65 -4.32 2.06
C LEU A 95 1.63 -5.45 2.30
N ILE A 96 1.48 -6.40 1.37
CA ILE A 96 0.56 -7.54 1.56
C ILE A 96 0.92 -8.35 2.81
N GLU A 97 2.19 -8.65 3.01
CA GLU A 97 2.66 -9.39 4.19
C GLU A 97 2.39 -8.61 5.49
N GLN A 98 2.58 -7.30 5.47
CA GLN A 98 2.27 -6.43 6.61
C GLN A 98 0.78 -6.41 6.91
N LEU A 99 -0.06 -6.27 5.87
CA LEU A 99 -1.52 -6.33 5.99
C LEU A 99 -1.97 -7.66 6.61
N GLN A 100 -1.44 -8.79 6.12
CA GLN A 100 -1.73 -10.12 6.67
C GLN A 100 -1.39 -10.23 8.16
N ARG A 101 -0.24 -9.70 8.59
CA ARG A 101 0.15 -9.68 10.01
C ARG A 101 -0.82 -8.87 10.86
N PHE A 102 -1.29 -7.71 10.40
CA PHE A 102 -2.24 -6.89 11.14
C PHE A 102 -3.65 -7.49 11.15
N ALA A 103 -4.12 -7.95 10.00
CA ALA A 103 -5.43 -8.56 9.85
C ALA A 103 -5.57 -9.84 10.69
N ALA A 104 -4.52 -10.66 10.76
CA ALA A 104 -4.48 -11.86 11.60
C ALA A 104 -4.67 -11.53 13.10
N ARG A 105 -4.10 -10.43 13.58
CA ARG A 105 -4.25 -9.99 14.99
C ARG A 105 -5.67 -9.51 15.31
N GLU A 106 -6.35 -8.92 14.33
CA GLU A 106 -7.69 -8.34 14.51
C GLU A 106 -8.82 -9.29 14.04
N GLY A 107 -8.46 -10.51 13.59
CA GLY A 107 -9.42 -11.51 13.11
C GLY A 107 -10.16 -11.08 11.85
N ILE A 108 -9.42 -10.51 10.88
CA ILE A 108 -9.90 -10.17 9.54
C ILE A 108 -9.25 -11.12 8.53
N GLU A 109 -10.05 -11.70 7.64
CA GLU A 109 -9.56 -12.57 6.57
C GLU A 109 -9.02 -11.72 5.42
N VAL A 110 -7.77 -11.95 4.98
CA VAL A 110 -7.20 -11.25 3.81
C VAL A 110 -7.29 -12.12 2.56
N LYS A 111 -7.90 -11.59 1.50
CA LYS A 111 -7.90 -12.19 0.17
C LYS A 111 -7.19 -11.28 -0.83
N ASN A 112 -6.19 -11.81 -1.51
CA ASN A 112 -5.45 -11.05 -2.51
C ASN A 112 -5.93 -11.41 -3.92
N PHE A 113 -6.41 -10.41 -4.66
CA PHE A 113 -6.80 -10.51 -6.06
C PHE A 113 -6.03 -9.44 -6.85
N PRO A 114 -4.84 -9.76 -7.37
CA PRO A 114 -3.93 -8.75 -7.88
C PRO A 114 -4.46 -8.08 -9.15
N LEU A 115 -4.46 -6.75 -9.17
CA LEU A 115 -4.71 -5.97 -10.37
C LEU A 115 -3.45 -5.21 -10.78
N SER A 116 -3.06 -5.32 -12.04
CA SER A 116 -1.99 -4.52 -12.64
C SER A 116 -2.45 -3.08 -12.83
N TYR A 117 -1.62 -2.11 -12.46
CA TYR A 117 -1.90 -0.69 -12.65
C TYR A 117 -1.49 -0.16 -14.03
N LEU A 118 -0.61 -0.86 -14.77
CA LEU A 118 -0.11 -0.43 -16.08
C LEU A 118 -1.17 -0.55 -17.17
N ASN A 119 -1.94 -1.64 -17.15
CA ASN A 119 -3.03 -1.88 -18.07
C ASN A 119 -4.27 -2.35 -17.31
N LEU A 120 -5.11 -1.39 -16.91
CA LEU A 120 -6.33 -1.66 -16.15
C LEU A 120 -7.33 -2.53 -16.93
N GLY A 121 -7.36 -2.42 -18.25
CA GLY A 121 -8.22 -3.18 -19.15
C GLY A 121 -7.62 -4.49 -19.66
N SER A 122 -6.58 -5.01 -19.01
CA SER A 122 -5.99 -6.31 -19.38
C SER A 122 -6.94 -7.48 -19.14
N ALA A 123 -6.73 -8.60 -19.84
CA ALA A 123 -7.54 -9.81 -19.67
C ALA A 123 -7.37 -10.41 -18.26
N GLU A 124 -6.16 -10.30 -17.72
CA GLU A 124 -5.79 -10.73 -16.37
C GLU A 124 -6.54 -9.94 -15.30
N ASN A 125 -6.63 -8.62 -15.47
CA ASN A 125 -7.42 -7.79 -14.56
C ASN A 125 -8.91 -8.13 -14.66
N ARG A 126 -9.47 -8.30 -15.87
CA ARG A 126 -10.88 -8.72 -16.03
C ARG A 126 -11.15 -10.05 -15.33
N LYS A 127 -10.25 -11.03 -15.47
CA LYS A 127 -10.33 -12.32 -14.78
C LYS A 127 -10.31 -12.13 -13.26
N SER A 128 -9.39 -11.33 -12.74
CA SER A 128 -9.28 -11.05 -11.30
C SER A 128 -10.53 -10.35 -10.76
N VAL A 129 -11.09 -9.39 -11.50
CA VAL A 129 -12.35 -8.74 -11.14
C VAL A 129 -13.52 -9.74 -11.13
N ALA A 130 -13.61 -10.63 -12.13
CA ALA A 130 -14.63 -11.68 -12.14
C ALA A 130 -14.50 -12.61 -10.92
N GLN A 131 -13.27 -12.95 -10.50
CA GLN A 131 -13.03 -13.73 -9.28
C GLN A 131 -13.45 -12.98 -8.01
N ILE A 132 -13.23 -11.66 -7.94
CA ILE A 132 -13.71 -10.83 -6.82
C ILE A 132 -15.24 -10.85 -6.75
N VAL A 133 -15.91 -10.66 -7.88
CA VAL A 133 -17.38 -10.69 -7.96
C VAL A 133 -17.92 -12.04 -7.49
N GLU A 134 -17.33 -13.13 -7.96
CA GLU A 134 -17.73 -14.48 -7.57
C GLU A 134 -17.50 -14.72 -6.07
N PHE A 135 -16.35 -14.30 -5.55
CA PHE A 135 -16.04 -14.40 -4.12
C PHE A 135 -17.06 -13.64 -3.26
N ILE A 136 -17.47 -12.43 -3.68
CA ILE A 136 -18.49 -11.63 -3.00
C ILE A 136 -19.83 -12.36 -2.99
N ARG A 137 -20.25 -12.93 -4.12
CA ARG A 137 -21.51 -13.68 -4.25
C ARG A 137 -21.54 -14.95 -3.40
N GLN A 138 -20.42 -15.64 -3.29
CA GLN A 138 -20.28 -16.85 -2.46
C GLN A 138 -20.24 -16.56 -0.95
N ASN A 139 -20.09 -15.29 -0.56
CA ASN A 139 -19.97 -14.89 0.84
C ASN A 139 -21.03 -13.83 1.21
N PRO A 140 -22.34 -14.14 1.05
CA PRO A 140 -23.40 -13.19 1.36
C PRO A 140 -23.37 -12.79 2.84
N GLY A 141 -23.69 -11.52 3.12
CA GLY A 141 -23.76 -10.98 4.49
C GLY A 141 -22.42 -10.65 5.15
N LYS A 142 -21.28 -11.07 4.59
CA LYS A 142 -19.97 -10.61 5.08
C LYS A 142 -19.71 -9.17 4.64
N LYS A 143 -19.35 -8.30 5.60
CA LYS A 143 -18.90 -6.93 5.28
C LYS A 143 -17.43 -6.97 4.85
N MET A 144 -17.18 -6.50 3.63
CA MET A 144 -15.89 -6.61 2.94
C MET A 144 -15.30 -5.22 2.67
N TYR A 145 -13.99 -5.11 2.80
CA TYR A 145 -13.22 -3.93 2.43
C TYR A 145 -12.42 -4.21 1.16
N ILE A 146 -12.58 -3.40 0.12
CA ILE A 146 -11.84 -3.53 -1.14
C ILE A 146 -10.89 -2.36 -1.26
N HIS A 147 -9.59 -2.63 -1.39
CA HIS A 147 -8.61 -1.55 -1.49
C HIS A 147 -7.49 -1.84 -2.48
N CYS A 148 -6.92 -0.76 -2.98
CA CYS A 148 -5.59 -0.77 -3.57
C CYS A 148 -4.71 0.22 -2.80
N TYR A 149 -3.47 0.48 -3.25
CA TYR A 149 -2.59 1.40 -2.54
C TYR A 149 -3.22 2.79 -2.33
N LEU A 150 -3.58 3.49 -3.42
CA LEU A 150 -4.20 4.83 -3.34
C LEU A 150 -5.73 4.82 -3.20
N GLY A 151 -6.40 3.70 -3.46
CA GLY A 151 -7.87 3.62 -3.43
C GLY A 151 -8.61 4.38 -4.53
N ARG A 152 -7.98 4.59 -5.69
CA ARG A 152 -8.58 5.32 -6.82
C ARG A 152 -8.81 4.43 -8.04
N HIS A 153 -7.75 4.10 -8.78
CA HIS A 153 -7.87 3.51 -10.11
C HIS A 153 -8.33 2.05 -10.11
N ARG A 154 -7.55 1.13 -9.50
CA ARG A 154 -7.89 -0.31 -9.44
C ARG A 154 -9.22 -0.56 -8.73
N VAL A 155 -9.46 0.20 -7.68
CA VAL A 155 -10.68 0.20 -6.89
C VAL A 155 -11.90 0.58 -7.75
N LYS A 156 -11.78 1.64 -8.57
CA LYS A 156 -12.87 2.09 -9.44
C LYS A 156 -13.25 1.03 -10.48
N VAL A 157 -12.27 0.30 -11.03
CA VAL A 157 -12.55 -0.81 -11.95
C VAL A 157 -13.44 -1.87 -11.29
N VAL A 158 -13.14 -2.23 -10.04
CA VAL A 158 -13.95 -3.19 -9.28
C VAL A 158 -15.33 -2.59 -8.96
N GLU A 159 -15.40 -1.33 -8.52
CA GLU A 159 -16.67 -0.64 -8.24
C GLU A 159 -17.59 -0.58 -9.48
N ASP A 160 -17.05 -0.17 -10.63
CA ASP A 160 -17.79 -0.03 -11.88
C ASP A 160 -18.35 -1.40 -12.33
N GLU A 161 -17.57 -2.48 -12.18
CA GLU A 161 -18.03 -3.83 -12.52
C GLU A 161 -19.09 -4.34 -11.54
N LEU A 162 -18.94 -4.09 -10.23
CA LEU A 162 -19.95 -4.45 -9.24
C LEU A 162 -21.28 -3.74 -9.49
N ARG A 163 -21.24 -2.46 -9.90
CA ARG A 163 -22.44 -1.70 -10.32
C ARG A 163 -23.04 -2.29 -11.59
N ARG A 164 -22.23 -2.56 -12.61
CA ARG A 164 -22.68 -3.15 -13.88
C ARG A 164 -23.41 -4.48 -13.69
N LEU A 165 -22.97 -5.28 -12.73
CA LEU A 165 -23.54 -6.59 -12.41
C LEU A 165 -24.65 -6.55 -11.35
N GLY A 166 -25.04 -5.37 -10.87
CA GLY A 166 -26.10 -5.19 -9.87
C GLY A 166 -25.76 -5.73 -8.47
N VAL A 167 -24.48 -5.94 -8.17
CA VAL A 167 -24.03 -6.38 -6.84
C VAL A 167 -24.12 -5.22 -5.84
N ILE A 168 -23.88 -4.01 -6.32
CA ILE A 168 -24.04 -2.75 -5.58
C ILE A 168 -24.89 -1.77 -6.39
N ARG A 169 -25.58 -0.85 -5.71
CA ARG A 169 -26.43 0.18 -6.32
C ARG A 169 -25.63 1.43 -6.64
#